data_AF-A0A101GXK3-F1
#
_entry.id   AF-A0A101GXK3-F1
#
_cell.length_a   1.000
_cell.length_b   1.000
_cell.length_c   1.000
_cell.angle_alpha   90.00
_cell.angle_beta   90.00
_cell.angle_gamma   90.00
#
_symmetry.space_group_name_H-M   'P 1'
#
loop_
_entity.id
_entity.type
_entity.pdbx_description
1 polymer ?
#
loop_
_entity_poly.entity_id
_entity_poly.type
_entity_poly.pdbx_seq_one_letter_code
_entity_poly.pdbx_strand_id
1 'polypeptide(L)'
;MIFQQIGPIYPEPYKTEIDGKKIIMFHKNEVIADLAKSQQYDLIIYGHTHKIDHYKEGKTTVINPGECGGWLSEKSTIAIIKLPDLQVRFIDL
;
A
#
# COMPACT_ATOMS: atom_id res chain seq x y z
N MET A 1 12.23 6.99 21.24
CA MET A 1 11.27 7.43 20.21
C MET A 1 9.99 6.61 20.36
N ILE A 2 8.80 7.23 20.32
CA ILE A 2 7.50 6.59 20.66
C ILE A 2 7.22 5.31 19.85
N PHE A 3 7.74 5.20 18.63
CA PHE A 3 7.45 4.07 17.73
C PHE A 3 8.42 2.89 17.83
N GLN A 4 9.46 2.97 18.66
CA GLN A 4 10.53 1.94 18.70
C GLN A 4 10.03 0.55 19.13
N GLN A 5 8.94 0.47 19.88
CA GLN A 5 8.32 -0.80 20.30
C GLN A 5 7.33 -1.36 19.27
N ILE A 6 6.94 -0.58 18.26
CA ILE A 6 6.01 -0.97 17.19
C ILE A 6 6.80 -1.37 15.95
N GLY A 7 7.74 -0.52 15.52
CA GLY A 7 8.56 -0.78 14.34
C GLY A 7 9.42 0.42 13.91
N PRO A 8 10.39 0.19 13.01
CA PRO A 8 11.20 1.27 12.43
C PRO A 8 10.34 2.20 11.56
N ILE A 9 10.76 3.45 11.45
CA ILE A 9 10.18 4.46 10.55
C ILE A 9 11.18 4.70 9.42
N TYR A 10 10.67 4.77 8.20
CA TYR A 10 11.47 5.05 7.01
C TYR A 10 10.95 6.30 6.28
N PRO A 11 11.83 7.07 5.62
CA PRO A 11 11.40 8.17 4.76
C PRO A 11 10.68 7.65 3.51
N GLU A 12 9.75 8.44 2.97
CA GLU A 12 9.15 8.15 1.67
C GLU A 12 10.05 8.60 0.50
N PRO A 13 10.04 7.91 -0.66
CA PRO A 13 9.39 6.62 -0.89
C PRO A 13 10.16 5.47 -0.23
N TYR A 14 9.46 4.61 0.51
CA TYR A 14 10.06 3.42 1.09
C TYR A 14 10.08 2.29 0.07
N LYS A 15 11.26 1.73 -0.19
CA LYS A 15 11.47 0.61 -1.12
C LYS A 15 12.07 -0.55 -0.34
N THR A 16 11.53 -1.74 -0.54
CA THR A 16 12.01 -2.94 0.16
C THR A 16 11.74 -4.21 -0.66
N GLU A 17 12.32 -5.31 -0.22
CA GLU A 17 12.04 -6.64 -0.74
C GLU A 17 11.71 -7.56 0.45
N ILE A 18 10.53 -8.18 0.43
CA ILE A 18 10.04 -9.09 1.47
C ILE A 18 9.46 -10.33 0.79
N ASP A 19 9.88 -11.52 1.23
CA ASP A 19 9.50 -12.82 0.63
C ASP A 19 9.66 -12.86 -0.91
N GLY A 20 10.73 -12.22 -1.41
CA GLY A 20 11.03 -12.14 -2.84
C GLY A 20 10.09 -11.23 -3.64
N LYS A 21 9.31 -10.36 -2.99
CA LYS A 21 8.47 -9.34 -3.63
C LYS A 21 9.08 -7.96 -3.49
N LYS A 22 9.24 -7.26 -4.61
CA LYS A 22 9.68 -5.86 -4.63
C LYS A 22 8.50 -4.97 -4.29
N ILE A 23 8.62 -4.22 -3.19
CA ILE A 23 7.56 -3.38 -2.64
C ILE A 23 8.02 -1.92 -2.69
N ILE A 24 7.12 -1.03 -3.10
CA ILE A 24 7.29 0.42 -2.94
C ILE A 24 6.07 1.01 -2.22
N MET A 25 6.34 1.93 -1.29
CA MET A 25 5.33 2.60 -0.49
C MET A 25 5.59 4.11 -0.44
N PHE A 26 4.56 4.91 -0.70
CA PHE A 26 4.62 6.37 -0.68
C PHE A 26 3.20 6.94 -0.57
N HIS A 27 3.02 8.20 -0.17
CA HIS A 27 1.66 8.68 0.12
C HIS A 27 0.86 9.05 -1.13
N LYS A 28 1.48 9.72 -2.10
CA LYS A 28 0.77 10.39 -3.21
C LYS A 28 0.37 9.46 -4.36
N ASN A 29 -0.51 9.93 -5.25
CA ASN A 29 -1.11 9.09 -6.30
C ASN A 29 -0.71 9.43 -7.74
N GLU A 30 0.02 10.50 -8.01
CA GLU A 30 0.21 11.00 -9.38
C GLU A 30 1.08 10.08 -10.25
N VAL A 31 1.97 9.29 -9.63
CA VAL A 31 2.96 8.45 -10.34
C VAL A 31 2.58 6.96 -10.41
N ILE A 32 1.43 6.58 -9.85
CA ILE A 32 1.06 5.16 -9.70
C ILE A 32 0.90 4.47 -11.05
N ALA A 33 0.22 5.12 -12.00
CA ALA A 33 -0.02 4.53 -13.31
C ALA A 33 1.30 4.21 -14.04
N ASP A 34 2.28 5.11 -13.96
CA ASP A 34 3.59 4.93 -14.59
C ASP A 34 4.41 3.85 -13.86
N LEU A 35 4.39 3.83 -12.53
CA LEU A 35 5.05 2.79 -11.73
C LEU A 35 4.43 1.41 -11.98
N ALA A 36 3.10 1.32 -12.04
CA ALA A 36 2.39 0.08 -12.33
C ALA A 36 2.79 -0.43 -13.72
N LYS A 37 2.73 0.42 -14.75
CA LYS A 37 3.15 0.09 -16.13
C LYS A 37 4.62 -0.29 -16.24
N SER A 38 5.50 0.25 -15.40
CA SER A 38 6.93 -0.09 -15.40
C SER A 38 7.22 -1.55 -15.05
N GLN A 39 6.30 -2.22 -14.33
CA GLN A 39 6.47 -3.59 -13.84
C GLN A 39 7.75 -3.75 -12.98
N GLN A 40 8.31 -2.69 -12.40
CA GLN A 40 9.51 -2.79 -11.58
C GLN A 40 9.26 -3.37 -10.19
N TYR A 41 8.04 -3.17 -9.67
CA TYR A 41 7.62 -3.63 -8.35
C TYR A 41 6.53 -4.68 -8.49
N ASP A 42 6.43 -5.59 -7.53
CA ASP A 42 5.35 -6.57 -7.45
C ASP A 42 4.17 -6.00 -6.65
N LEU A 43 4.44 -5.05 -5.75
CA LEU A 43 3.45 -4.39 -4.90
C LEU A 43 3.72 -2.89 -4.78
N ILE A 44 2.69 -2.07 -5.05
CA ILE A 44 2.67 -0.62 -4.83
C ILE A 44 1.63 -0.32 -3.76
N ILE A 45 2.05 0.30 -2.66
CA ILE A 45 1.16 0.75 -1.59
C ILE A 45 1.13 2.28 -1.58
N TYR A 46 -0.05 2.86 -1.65
CA TYR A 46 -0.23 4.31 -1.61
C TYR A 46 -1.40 4.75 -0.73
N GLY A 47 -1.57 6.07 -0.58
CA GLY A 47 -2.67 6.66 0.19
C GLY A 47 -3.23 7.92 -0.48
N HIS A 48 -3.34 9.00 0.29
CA HIS A 48 -3.73 10.35 -0.13
C HIS A 48 -5.20 10.55 -0.55
N THR A 49 -5.82 9.59 -1.22
CA THR A 49 -7.19 9.76 -1.75
C THR A 49 -8.30 9.41 -0.75
N HIS A 50 -7.94 8.76 0.37
CA HIS A 50 -8.88 8.23 1.38
C HIS A 50 -9.89 7.21 0.81
N LYS A 51 -9.66 6.69 -0.40
CA LYS A 51 -10.54 5.72 -1.06
C LYS A 51 -9.81 4.40 -1.20
N ILE A 52 -10.52 3.30 -0.91
CA ILE A 52 -10.02 1.97 -1.23
C ILE A 52 -9.75 1.90 -2.73
N ASP A 53 -8.56 1.41 -3.06
CA ASP A 53 -8.17 1.09 -4.42
C ASP A 53 -7.42 -0.23 -4.40
N HIS A 54 -7.78 -1.13 -5.29
CA HIS A 54 -7.14 -2.43 -5.42
C HIS A 54 -7.31 -2.96 -6.83
N TYR A 55 -6.20 -3.02 -7.56
CA TYR A 55 -6.17 -3.58 -8.89
C TYR A 55 -4.80 -4.18 -9.19
N LYS A 56 -4.72 -4.88 -10.32
CA LYS A 56 -3.49 -5.48 -10.83
C LYS A 56 -3.22 -4.99 -12.23
N GLU A 57 -1.99 -4.56 -12.48
CA GLU A 57 -1.46 -4.18 -13.80
C GLU A 57 -0.29 -5.11 -14.10
N GLY A 58 -0.47 -6.05 -15.03
CA GLY A 58 0.51 -7.11 -15.30
C GLY A 58 0.82 -7.93 -14.04
N LYS A 59 2.08 -7.93 -13.58
CA LYS A 59 2.48 -8.57 -12.31
C LYS A 59 2.27 -7.71 -11.07
N THR A 60 2.14 -6.40 -11.26
CA THR A 60 2.12 -5.40 -10.18
C THR A 60 0.74 -5.34 -9.53
N THR A 61 0.66 -5.55 -8.22
CA THR A 61 -0.55 -5.29 -7.42
C THR A 61 -0.47 -3.87 -6.86
N VAL A 62 -1.53 -3.07 -7.03
CA VAL A 62 -1.62 -1.70 -6.53
C VAL A 62 -2.69 -1.64 -5.45
N ILE A 63 -2.37 -1.02 -4.30
CA ILE A 63 -3.26 -0.96 -3.15
C ILE A 63 -3.25 0.43 -2.52
N ASN A 64 -4.45 0.97 -2.29
CA ASN A 64 -4.74 1.99 -1.29
C ASN A 64 -5.67 1.40 -0.24
N PRO A 65 -5.31 1.39 1.05
CA PRO A 65 -6.14 0.81 2.10
C PRO A 65 -7.41 1.62 2.38
N GLY A 66 -7.55 2.83 1.83
CA GLY A 66 -8.56 3.80 2.22
C GLY A 66 -8.06 4.69 3.35
N GLU A 67 -8.94 5.02 4.28
CA GLU A 67 -8.60 5.77 5.47
C GLU A 67 -8.91 4.97 6.74
N CYS A 68 -8.06 5.11 7.74
CA CYS A 68 -8.27 4.47 9.05
C CYS A 68 -9.19 5.31 9.96
N GLY A 69 -9.24 6.64 9.75
CA GLY A 69 -10.02 7.55 10.60
C GLY A 69 -11.52 7.62 10.26
N GLY A 70 -11.91 7.24 9.05
CA GLY A 70 -13.31 7.28 8.59
C GLY A 70 -13.91 8.69 8.49
N TRP A 71 -13.10 9.75 8.49
CA TRP A 71 -13.60 11.13 8.56
C TRP A 71 -14.12 11.68 7.25
N LEU A 72 -13.61 11.20 6.11
CA LEU A 72 -13.97 11.72 4.78
C LEU A 72 -14.90 10.78 4.01
N SER A 73 -14.77 9.48 4.24
CA SER A 73 -15.48 8.41 3.56
C SER A 73 -16.53 7.73 4.45
N GLU A 74 -16.61 8.11 5.73
CA GLU A 74 -17.44 7.46 6.76
C GLU A 74 -17.10 5.98 6.99
N LYS A 75 -15.96 5.51 6.44
CA LYS A 75 -15.52 4.11 6.49
C LYS A 75 -14.08 4.02 6.94
N SER A 76 -13.88 3.47 8.13
CA SER A 76 -12.56 3.16 8.67
C SER A 76 -12.12 1.79 8.16
N THR A 77 -11.03 1.76 7.39
CA THR A 77 -10.61 0.57 6.65
C THR A 77 -9.10 0.37 6.72
N ILE A 78 -8.68 -0.90 6.79
CA ILE A 78 -7.29 -1.33 6.66
C ILE A 78 -7.18 -2.49 5.65
N ALA A 79 -5.99 -2.71 5.12
CA ALA A 79 -5.69 -3.83 4.23
C ALA A 79 -4.62 -4.75 4.85
N ILE A 80 -4.87 -6.07 4.84
CA ILE A 80 -3.89 -7.11 5.16
C ILE A 80 -3.48 -7.80 3.86
N ILE A 81 -2.18 -7.89 3.64
CA ILE A 81 -1.59 -8.50 2.43
C ILE A 81 -0.84 -9.76 2.85
N LYS A 82 -1.21 -10.90 2.27
CA LYS A 82 -0.49 -12.16 2.46
C LYS A 82 0.64 -12.27 1.44
N LEU A 83 1.88 -12.36 1.91
CA LEU A 83 3.04 -12.67 1.09
C LEU A 83 3.31 -14.19 1.06
N PRO A 84 3.94 -14.70 -0.02
CA PRO A 84 4.29 -14.01 -1.26
C PRO A 84 3.11 -13.92 -2.26
N ASP A 85 1.94 -14.47 -1.93
CA ASP A 85 0.81 -14.62 -2.85
C ASP A 85 0.16 -13.29 -3.30
N LEU A 86 0.43 -12.20 -2.58
CA LEU A 86 -0.18 -10.87 -2.75
C LEU A 86 -1.72 -10.89 -2.66
N GLN A 87 -2.27 -11.81 -1.88
CA GLN A 87 -3.71 -11.82 -1.57
C GLN A 87 -4.03 -10.70 -0.59
N VAL A 88 -5.03 -9.88 -0.92
CA VAL A 88 -5.42 -8.70 -0.15
C VAL A 88 -6.76 -8.95 0.52
N ARG A 89 -6.85 -8.67 1.82
CA ARG A 89 -8.09 -8.64 2.59
C ARG A 89 -8.28 -7.27 3.21
N PHE A 90 -9.37 -6.60 2.85
CA PHE A 90 -9.82 -5.39 3.52
C PHE A 90 -10.59 -5.73 4.80
N ILE A 91 -10.44 -4.90 5.82
CA ILE A 91 -11.13 -5.02 7.10
C ILE A 91 -11.72 -3.65 7.44
N ASP A 92 -13.02 -3.64 7.71
CA ASP A 92 -13.71 -2.51 8.31
C ASP A 92 -13.41 -2.50 9.83
N LEU A 93 -13.09 -1.32 10.38
CA LEU A 93 -12.73 -1.11 11.79
C LEU A 93 -13.90 -0.63 12.66
#